data_AF-A0A660UAJ9-F1
#
_entry.id   AF-A0A660UAJ9-F1
#
_cell.length_a   1.000
_cell.length_b   1.000
_cell.length_c   1.000
_cell.angle_alpha   90.00
_cell.angle_beta   90.00
_cell.angle_gamma   90.00
#
_symmetry.space_group_name_H-M   'P 1'
#
loop_
_entity.id
_entity.type
_entity.pdbx_description
1 polymer ?
#
loop_
_entity_poly.entity_id
_entity_poly.type
_entity_poly.pdbx_seq_one_letter_code
_entity_poly.pdbx_strand_id
1 'polypeptide(L)'
;MSGGVDSSVAAAVLKEQGYDVVGVTMRFGSYGGGELPIDARPTCCTLEGVEDAKRVASKLGIPHYVLNFEEIFEEEIVRYFCEEYSRGRTPNPCIICNERLKFGKLLRIALGLGADYVATGHYARVEFDEQTGRYLLKKGIDPEKDQSYALFSLGQDQLRHILLPLGHLRKSEVRRIAEKLGLKTARKAESQDLCFIPDGDHIRFLRERLGERIKPGPIITTDGRVVGEHPGIQFFTVGQRKGLRVALGRPMYVVRIDPERNALIIGTREELMVKEFTVSGLNLISVPSIERPMRVTIKVRYRDPGRPGWVEQIDEGRARVIYDEPHGAVTPGQAAVFYDGDVVVGGGWID
;
A
#
# COMPACT_ATOMS: atom_id res chain seq x y z
N MET A 1 1.67 -8.55 15.01
CA MET A 1 2.69 -7.78 15.77
C MET A 1 3.98 -7.71 14.97
N SER A 2 4.33 -6.53 14.46
CA SER A 2 5.51 -6.30 13.61
C SER A 2 6.75 -5.85 14.39
N GLY A 3 6.68 -5.78 15.71
CA GLY A 3 7.70 -5.14 16.56
C GLY A 3 7.64 -3.60 16.56
N GLY A 4 6.70 -3.02 15.81
CA GLY A 4 6.44 -1.58 15.81
C GLY A 4 5.43 -1.17 16.88
N VAL A 5 5.50 0.11 17.29
CA VAL A 5 4.65 0.70 18.34
C VAL A 5 3.15 0.49 18.07
N ASP A 6 2.72 0.63 16.82
CA ASP A 6 1.31 0.56 16.45
C ASP A 6 0.73 -0.83 16.73
N SER A 7 1.41 -1.88 16.25
CA SER A 7 0.94 -3.25 16.49
C SER A 7 0.99 -3.66 17.97
N SER A 8 1.92 -3.09 18.73
CA SER A 8 2.04 -3.32 20.17
C SER A 8 0.89 -2.67 20.94
N VAL A 9 0.57 -1.41 20.63
CA VAL A 9 -0.55 -0.70 21.25
C VAL A 9 -1.88 -1.28 20.82
N ALA A 10 -2.04 -1.70 19.57
CA ALA A 10 -3.26 -2.38 19.11
C ALA A 10 -3.55 -3.64 19.94
N ALA A 11 -2.53 -4.46 20.21
CA ALA A 11 -2.67 -5.64 21.06
C ALA A 11 -3.03 -5.26 22.51
N ALA A 12 -2.41 -4.21 23.06
CA ALA A 12 -2.69 -3.73 24.40
C ALA A 12 -4.12 -3.20 24.56
N VAL A 13 -4.60 -2.41 23.59
CA VAL A 13 -5.96 -1.87 23.58
C VAL A 13 -7.00 -2.99 23.52
N LEU A 14 -6.79 -4.01 22.69
CA LEU A 14 -7.70 -5.16 22.63
C LEU A 14 -7.70 -5.98 23.93
N LYS A 15 -6.53 -6.14 24.55
CA LYS A 15 -6.43 -6.84 25.84
C LYS A 15 -7.19 -6.07 26.93
N GLU A 16 -7.07 -4.74 26.96
CA GLU A 16 -7.79 -3.86 27.89
C GLU A 16 -9.31 -3.88 27.65
N GLN A 17 -9.75 -4.02 26.40
CA GLN A 17 -11.15 -4.21 26.02
C GLN A 17 -11.72 -5.59 26.39
N GLY A 18 -10.91 -6.50 26.94
CA GLY A 18 -11.36 -7.81 27.42
C GLY A 18 -11.34 -8.92 26.37
N TYR A 19 -10.75 -8.70 25.19
CA TYR A 19 -10.57 -9.77 24.20
C TYR A 19 -9.56 -10.81 24.70
N ASP A 20 -9.77 -12.06 24.27
CA ASP A 20 -8.72 -13.08 24.34
C ASP A 20 -7.74 -12.85 23.18
N VAL A 21 -6.56 -12.33 23.50
CA VAL A 21 -5.60 -11.83 22.50
C VAL A 21 -4.44 -12.79 22.36
N VAL A 22 -4.16 -13.18 21.10
CA VAL A 22 -2.96 -13.90 20.70
C VAL A 22 -2.13 -13.02 19.77
N GLY A 23 -0.86 -12.82 20.10
CA GLY A 23 0.09 -12.11 19.25
C GLY A 23 0.62 -13.01 18.13
N VAL A 24 0.60 -12.52 16.89
CA VAL A 24 1.23 -13.23 15.75
C VAL A 24 2.21 -12.32 15.02
N THR A 25 3.42 -12.80 14.75
CA THR A 25 4.40 -12.15 13.87
C THR A 25 4.54 -12.95 12.58
N MET A 26 4.38 -12.28 11.43
CA MET A 26 4.60 -12.87 10.11
C MET A 26 6.05 -12.63 9.70
N ARG A 27 6.80 -13.71 9.42
CA ARG A 27 8.17 -13.64 8.91
C ARG A 27 8.14 -13.74 7.39
N PHE A 28 8.60 -12.71 6.69
CA PHE A 28 8.56 -12.66 5.22
C PHE A 28 9.86 -13.08 4.53
N GLY A 29 10.92 -13.42 5.29
CA GLY A 29 12.24 -13.76 4.75
C GLY A 29 13.26 -12.65 4.96
N SER A 30 14.53 -12.98 4.70
CA SER A 30 15.67 -12.07 4.88
C SER A 30 15.99 -11.36 3.56
N TYR A 31 15.39 -10.19 3.36
CA TYR A 31 15.70 -9.32 2.23
C TYR A 31 16.79 -8.33 2.62
N GLY A 32 18.02 -8.60 2.18
CA GLY A 32 19.22 -7.85 2.57
C GLY A 32 20.45 -8.75 2.62
N GLY A 33 20.82 -9.32 1.47
CA GLY A 33 22.08 -10.04 1.32
C GLY A 33 23.24 -9.03 1.28
N GLY A 34 23.91 -8.85 2.42
CA GLY A 34 25.05 -7.96 2.61
C GLY A 34 25.12 -7.46 4.06
N GLU A 35 26.30 -7.07 4.52
CA GLU A 35 26.42 -6.28 5.76
C GLU A 35 25.52 -5.05 5.60
N LEU A 36 24.35 -5.09 6.24
CA LEU A 36 23.49 -3.93 6.35
C LEU A 36 24.33 -2.81 6.96
N PRO A 37 24.34 -1.60 6.36
CA PRO A 37 24.96 -0.44 6.99
C PRO A 37 24.48 -0.35 8.45
N ILE A 38 25.34 0.12 9.35
CA ILE A 38 25.01 0.30 10.78
C ILE A 38 23.73 1.15 10.96
N ASP A 39 23.38 1.96 9.96
CA ASP A 39 22.17 2.80 9.87
C ASP A 39 20.96 2.17 9.15
N ALA A 40 21.02 0.90 8.76
CA ALA A 40 19.89 0.23 8.11
C ALA A 40 18.70 0.12 9.09
N ARG A 41 17.58 0.71 8.70
CA ARG A 41 16.40 0.84 9.57
C ARG A 41 15.76 -0.54 9.80
N PRO A 42 15.42 -0.91 11.04
CA PRO A 42 14.79 -2.19 11.31
C PRO A 42 13.43 -2.28 10.62
N THR A 43 13.34 -3.09 9.57
CA THR A 43 12.08 -3.48 8.95
C THR A 43 11.35 -4.48 9.84
N CYS A 44 10.04 -4.67 9.61
CA CYS A 44 9.20 -5.62 10.36
C CYS A 44 9.68 -7.09 10.31
N CYS A 45 10.71 -7.38 9.51
CA CYS A 45 11.23 -8.71 9.24
C CYS A 45 12.58 -8.98 9.91
N THR A 46 13.12 -8.05 10.70
CA THR A 46 14.38 -8.29 11.42
C THR A 46 14.17 -9.18 12.65
N LEU A 47 15.21 -9.92 13.03
CA LEU A 47 15.23 -10.68 14.30
C LEU A 47 14.93 -9.77 15.50
N GLU A 48 15.39 -8.52 15.46
CA GLU A 48 15.09 -7.50 16.46
C GLU A 48 13.57 -7.20 16.53
N GLY A 49 12.89 -7.08 15.40
CA GLY A 49 11.43 -6.86 15.36
C GLY A 49 10.63 -8.01 15.96
N VAL A 50 11.07 -9.25 15.73
CA VAL A 50 10.45 -10.46 16.33
C VAL A 50 10.66 -10.47 17.85
N GLU A 51 11.88 -10.18 18.31
CA GLU A 51 12.22 -10.12 19.73
C GLU A 51 11.47 -9.00 20.46
N ASP A 52 11.34 -7.83 19.83
CA ASP A 52 10.52 -6.72 20.34
C ASP A 52 9.05 -7.15 20.49
N ALA A 53 8.48 -7.82 19.49
CA ALA A 53 7.10 -8.31 19.55
C ALA A 53 6.90 -9.34 20.68
N LYS A 54 7.86 -10.27 20.85
CA LYS A 54 7.84 -11.28 21.91
C LYS A 54 7.89 -10.63 23.30
N ARG A 55 8.74 -9.63 23.51
CA ARG A 55 8.84 -8.89 24.78
C ARG A 55 7.55 -8.14 25.10
N VAL A 56 6.96 -7.49 24.10
CA VAL A 56 5.66 -6.79 24.27
C VAL A 56 4.59 -7.81 24.67
N ALA A 57 4.49 -8.93 23.96
CA ALA A 57 3.51 -9.96 24.26
C ALA A 57 3.67 -10.53 25.68
N SER A 58 4.91 -10.80 26.10
CA SER A 58 5.20 -11.24 27.47
C SER A 58 4.77 -10.21 28.52
N LYS A 59 5.01 -8.92 28.25
CA LYS A 59 4.59 -7.83 29.15
C LYS A 59 3.06 -7.69 29.25
N LEU A 60 2.36 -7.96 28.14
CA LEU A 60 0.90 -7.95 28.09
C LEU A 60 0.27 -9.24 28.63
N GLY A 61 1.07 -10.26 28.94
CA GLY A 61 0.58 -11.57 29.37
C GLY A 61 -0.22 -12.30 28.29
N ILE A 62 0.16 -12.15 27.02
CA ILE A 62 -0.50 -12.79 25.87
C ILE A 62 0.44 -13.82 25.20
N PRO A 63 -0.09 -14.94 24.66
CA PRO A 63 0.70 -15.84 23.82
C PRO A 63 1.23 -15.13 22.58
N HIS A 64 2.40 -15.57 22.09
CA HIS A 64 3.00 -15.03 20.87
C HIS A 64 3.54 -16.13 19.97
N TYR A 65 3.12 -16.11 18.71
CA TYR A 65 3.55 -17.05 17.68
C TYR A 65 4.24 -16.33 16.52
N VAL A 66 5.21 -17.02 15.92
CA VAL A 66 5.88 -16.56 14.70
C VAL A 66 5.50 -17.52 13.57
N LEU A 67 4.86 -17.00 12.54
CA LEU A 67 4.47 -17.77 11.36
C LEU A 67 5.40 -17.46 10.20
N ASN A 68 5.89 -18.51 9.53
CA ASN A 68 6.70 -18.34 8.33
C ASN A 68 5.80 -18.07 7.12
N PHE A 69 5.99 -16.92 6.48
CA PHE A 69 5.28 -16.46 5.29
C PHE A 69 6.26 -16.17 4.14
N GLU A 70 7.52 -16.57 4.25
CA GLU A 70 8.58 -16.24 3.29
C GLU A 70 8.27 -16.66 1.86
N GLU A 71 7.97 -17.94 1.63
CA GLU A 71 7.65 -18.45 0.28
C GLU A 71 6.41 -17.76 -0.30
N ILE A 72 5.37 -17.60 0.53
CA ILE A 72 4.12 -16.93 0.16
C ILE A 72 4.37 -15.46 -0.20
N PHE A 73 5.22 -14.77 0.56
CA PHE A 73 5.52 -13.36 0.34
C PHE A 73 6.35 -13.16 -0.92
N GLU A 74 7.33 -14.02 -1.16
CA GLU A 74 8.12 -14.02 -2.39
C GLU A 74 7.21 -14.21 -3.62
N GLU A 75 6.30 -15.18 -3.57
CA GLU A 75 5.39 -15.48 -4.67
C GLU A 75 4.31 -14.42 -4.90
N GLU A 76 3.65 -13.95 -3.83
CA GLU A 76 2.47 -13.08 -3.98
C GLU A 76 2.82 -11.60 -4.06
N ILE A 77 3.95 -11.19 -3.46
CA ILE A 77 4.30 -9.78 -3.29
C ILE A 77 5.52 -9.41 -4.11
N VAL A 78 6.63 -10.14 -3.97
CA VAL A 78 7.88 -9.82 -4.68
C VAL A 78 7.76 -10.11 -6.17
N ARG A 79 7.21 -11.28 -6.55
CA ARG A 79 6.97 -11.60 -7.96
C ARG A 79 6.01 -10.61 -8.61
N TYR A 80 4.87 -10.33 -7.98
CA TYR A 80 3.92 -9.30 -8.43
C TYR A 80 4.61 -7.95 -8.66
N PHE A 81 5.42 -7.49 -7.70
CA PHE A 81 6.15 -6.24 -7.79
C PHE A 81 7.06 -6.23 -9.03
N CYS A 82 7.88 -7.25 -9.23
CA CYS A 82 8.78 -7.37 -10.37
C CYS A 82 8.06 -7.47 -11.72
N GLU A 83 6.93 -8.19 -11.76
CA GLU A 83 6.12 -8.37 -12.96
C GLU A 83 5.45 -7.07 -13.41
N GLU A 84 4.88 -6.30 -12.48
CA GLU A 84 4.24 -5.02 -12.81
C GLU A 84 5.27 -4.00 -13.32
N TYR A 85 6.46 -3.91 -12.71
CA TYR A 85 7.54 -3.09 -13.26
C TYR A 85 7.97 -3.56 -14.65
N SER A 86 8.01 -4.87 -14.90
CA SER A 86 8.32 -5.42 -16.22
C SER A 86 7.28 -5.04 -17.29
N ARG A 87 6.04 -4.73 -16.87
CA ARG A 87 4.97 -4.21 -17.72
C ARG A 87 4.95 -2.68 -17.80
N GLY A 88 5.97 -1.99 -17.29
CA GLY A 88 6.03 -0.52 -17.26
C GLY A 88 5.01 0.12 -16.32
N ARG A 89 4.44 -0.65 -15.38
CA ARG A 89 3.50 -0.19 -14.35
C ARG A 89 4.25 0.03 -13.04
N THR A 90 3.73 0.90 -12.17
CA THR A 90 4.30 1.14 -10.83
C THR A 90 3.37 0.54 -9.77
N PRO A 91 3.67 -0.66 -9.25
CA PRO A 91 2.78 -1.37 -8.32
C PRO A 91 2.74 -0.76 -6.93
N ASN A 92 1.68 -1.07 -6.17
CA ASN A 92 1.62 -0.89 -4.72
C ASN A 92 1.59 -2.24 -3.98
N PRO A 93 2.74 -2.82 -3.60
CA PRO A 93 2.80 -4.14 -2.98
C PRO A 93 2.19 -4.20 -1.57
N CYS A 94 2.09 -3.06 -0.87
CA CYS A 94 1.52 -3.02 0.48
C CYS A 94 0.02 -3.31 0.49
N ILE A 95 -0.70 -2.84 -0.54
CA ILE A 95 -2.14 -3.10 -0.70
C ILE A 95 -2.37 -4.59 -0.95
N ILE A 96 -1.61 -5.19 -1.87
CA ILE A 96 -1.69 -6.63 -2.15
C ILE A 96 -1.32 -7.46 -0.91
N CYS A 97 -0.33 -7.03 -0.12
CA CYS A 97 0.04 -7.67 1.14
C CYS A 97 -1.09 -7.61 2.18
N ASN A 98 -1.80 -6.49 2.28
CA ASN A 98 -2.96 -6.39 3.16
C ASN A 98 -4.06 -7.36 2.71
N GLU A 99 -4.41 -7.34 1.43
CA GLU A 99 -5.47 -8.16 0.84
C GLU A 99 -5.20 -9.67 0.93
N ARG A 100 -4.04 -10.11 0.41
CA ARG A 100 -3.76 -11.54 0.21
C ARG A 100 -3.11 -12.19 1.41
N LEU A 101 -2.27 -11.45 2.14
CA LEU A 101 -1.48 -12.01 3.24
C LEU A 101 -2.11 -11.71 4.59
N LYS A 102 -2.18 -10.43 5.01
CA LYS A 102 -2.62 -10.08 6.37
C LYS A 102 -4.09 -10.39 6.61
N PHE A 103 -4.96 -10.04 5.67
CA PHE A 103 -6.40 -10.26 5.77
C PHE A 103 -6.89 -11.38 4.86
N GLY A 104 -5.98 -12.06 4.17
CA GLY A 104 -6.25 -13.27 3.41
C GLY A 104 -5.73 -14.51 4.14
N LYS A 105 -4.48 -14.90 3.87
CA LYS A 105 -3.88 -16.13 4.39
C LYS A 105 -3.79 -16.15 5.92
N LEU A 106 -3.36 -15.06 6.58
CA LEU A 106 -3.35 -14.99 8.05
C LEU A 106 -4.75 -15.08 8.64
N LEU A 107 -5.75 -14.39 8.04
CA LEU A 107 -7.14 -14.48 8.48
C LEU A 107 -7.65 -15.93 8.41
N ARG A 108 -7.43 -16.64 7.31
CA ARG A 108 -7.83 -18.06 7.20
C ARG A 108 -7.17 -18.94 8.25
N ILE A 109 -5.89 -18.74 8.54
CA ILE A 109 -5.19 -19.47 9.61
C ILE A 109 -5.81 -19.15 10.98
N ALA A 110 -6.06 -17.87 11.27
CA ALA A 110 -6.65 -17.44 12.54
C ALA A 110 -8.05 -18.05 12.76
N LEU A 111 -8.92 -17.99 11.75
CA LEU A 111 -10.26 -18.60 11.80
C LEU A 111 -10.18 -20.12 12.00
N GLY A 112 -9.26 -20.80 11.30
CA GLY A 112 -9.04 -22.24 11.44
C GLY A 112 -8.53 -22.67 12.83
N LEU A 113 -7.92 -21.74 13.58
CA LEU A 113 -7.46 -21.94 14.96
C LEU A 113 -8.51 -21.50 16.00
N GLY A 114 -9.71 -21.10 15.56
CA GLY A 114 -10.82 -20.71 16.44
C GLY A 114 -10.81 -19.24 16.87
N ALA A 115 -10.00 -18.37 16.26
CA ALA A 115 -10.12 -16.93 16.48
C ALA A 115 -11.29 -16.35 15.70
N ASP A 116 -11.98 -15.35 16.27
CA ASP A 116 -13.10 -14.67 15.60
C ASP A 116 -12.64 -13.53 14.66
N TYR A 117 -11.50 -12.90 14.99
CA TYR A 117 -11.01 -11.70 14.33
C TYR A 117 -9.49 -11.70 14.12
N VAL A 118 -9.03 -10.96 13.12
CA VAL A 118 -7.63 -10.53 12.98
C VAL A 118 -7.50 -9.04 13.22
N ALA A 119 -6.61 -8.66 14.13
CA ALA A 119 -6.32 -7.28 14.43
C ALA A 119 -4.98 -6.80 13.86
N THR A 120 -4.94 -5.55 13.42
CA THR A 120 -3.69 -4.89 13.00
C THR A 120 -3.61 -3.47 13.55
N GLY A 121 -2.40 -2.91 13.57
CA GLY A 121 -2.17 -1.51 13.93
C GLY A 121 -2.45 -0.52 12.79
N HIS A 122 -3.38 -0.82 11.87
CA HIS A 122 -3.73 0.15 10.83
C HIS A 122 -4.64 1.26 11.39
N TYR A 123 -4.42 2.48 10.91
CA TYR A 123 -5.22 3.66 11.23
C TYR A 123 -6.38 3.80 10.24
N ALA A 124 -7.37 2.94 10.37
CA ALA A 124 -8.64 3.02 9.66
C ALA A 124 -9.73 2.43 10.56
N ARG A 125 -11.00 2.64 10.20
CA ARG A 125 -12.13 2.14 10.98
C ARG A 125 -12.97 1.21 10.13
N VAL A 126 -13.53 0.18 10.76
CA VAL A 126 -14.52 -0.70 10.16
C VAL A 126 -15.78 -0.61 11.01
N GLU A 127 -16.90 -0.31 10.38
CA GLU A 127 -18.21 -0.15 11.01
C GLU A 127 -19.23 -0.96 10.22
N PHE A 128 -20.10 -1.73 10.88
CA PHE A 128 -21.23 -2.38 10.20
C PHE A 128 -22.38 -1.38 10.09
N ASP A 129 -22.89 -1.19 8.89
CA ASP A 129 -24.05 -0.34 8.64
C ASP A 129 -25.31 -1.19 8.53
N GLU A 130 -26.14 -1.12 9.56
CA GLU A 130 -27.43 -1.82 9.66
C GLU A 130 -28.40 -1.45 8.53
N GLN A 131 -28.29 -0.24 7.95
CA GLN A 131 -29.20 0.20 6.89
C GLN A 131 -28.91 -0.48 5.55
N THR A 132 -27.63 -0.64 5.23
CA THR A 132 -27.19 -1.26 3.97
C THR A 132 -26.85 -2.74 4.12
N GLY A 133 -26.68 -3.22 5.35
CA GLY A 133 -26.21 -4.58 5.65
C GLY A 133 -24.76 -4.81 5.24
N ARG A 134 -23.94 -3.75 5.16
CA ARG A 134 -22.55 -3.81 4.68
C ARG A 134 -21.58 -3.32 5.73
N TYR A 135 -20.37 -3.87 5.68
CA TYR A 135 -19.23 -3.32 6.41
C TYR A 135 -18.65 -2.14 5.62
N LEU A 136 -18.57 -1.00 6.30
CA LEU A 136 -17.96 0.22 5.83
C LEU A 136 -16.48 0.27 6.23
N LEU A 137 -15.62 0.64 5.29
CA LEU A 137 -14.24 1.04 5.58
C LEU A 137 -14.19 2.56 5.65
N LYS A 138 -13.69 3.11 6.75
CA LYS A 138 -13.64 4.55 6.99
C LYS A 138 -12.24 5.02 7.32
N LYS A 139 -11.97 6.30 7.05
CA LYS A 139 -10.72 6.96 7.41
C LYS A 139 -10.46 6.87 8.90
N GLY A 140 -9.19 6.69 9.28
CA GLY A 140 -8.76 6.88 10.66
C GLY A 140 -9.02 8.33 11.12
N ILE A 141 -9.25 8.53 12.42
CA ILE A 141 -9.53 9.88 12.94
C ILE A 141 -8.31 10.81 12.87
N ASP A 142 -7.12 10.25 12.67
CA ASP A 142 -5.87 10.97 12.47
C ASP A 142 -5.59 11.12 10.96
N PRO A 143 -5.79 12.32 10.37
CA PRO A 143 -5.67 12.49 8.93
C PRO A 143 -4.24 12.26 8.41
N GLU A 144 -3.22 12.45 9.25
CA GLU A 144 -1.82 12.26 8.85
C GLU A 144 -1.41 10.78 8.84
N LYS A 145 -2.18 9.94 9.55
CA LYS A 145 -1.93 8.51 9.66
C LYS A 145 -2.96 7.64 8.96
N ASP A 146 -4.06 8.20 8.47
CA ASP A 146 -5.10 7.44 7.77
C ASP A 146 -4.53 6.42 6.78
N GLN A 147 -4.92 5.17 6.98
CA GLN A 147 -4.50 4.01 6.21
C GLN A 147 -5.64 3.36 5.43
N SER A 148 -6.82 3.99 5.38
CA SER A 148 -7.96 3.48 4.62
C SER A 148 -7.64 3.23 3.14
N TYR A 149 -6.80 4.08 2.53
CA TYR A 149 -6.32 3.89 1.15
C TYR A 149 -5.63 2.54 0.95
N ALA A 150 -4.86 2.08 1.94
CA ALA A 150 -4.10 0.83 1.84
C ALA A 150 -4.97 -0.43 2.02
N LEU A 151 -6.24 -0.25 2.36
CA LEU A 151 -7.20 -1.31 2.69
C LEU A 151 -8.40 -1.33 1.73
N PHE A 152 -8.40 -0.51 0.67
CA PHE A 152 -9.55 -0.40 -0.25
C PHE A 152 -9.88 -1.72 -0.96
N SER A 153 -8.91 -2.64 -1.10
CA SER A 153 -9.11 -3.91 -1.82
C SER A 153 -9.67 -5.02 -0.92
N LEU A 154 -9.97 -4.73 0.35
CA LEU A 154 -10.60 -5.70 1.24
C LEU A 154 -12.07 -5.90 0.88
N GLY A 155 -12.47 -7.18 0.77
CA GLY A 155 -13.86 -7.57 0.55
C GLY A 155 -14.69 -7.60 1.84
N GLN A 156 -16.01 -7.73 1.70
CA GLN A 156 -16.95 -7.76 2.82
C GLN A 156 -16.67 -8.88 3.83
N ASP A 157 -16.37 -10.09 3.35
CA ASP A 157 -16.00 -11.22 4.21
C ASP A 157 -14.72 -10.97 5.02
N GLN A 158 -13.76 -10.23 4.46
CA GLN A 158 -12.57 -9.84 5.19
C GLN A 158 -12.92 -8.77 6.23
N LEU A 159 -13.61 -7.70 5.82
CA LEU A 159 -13.97 -6.59 6.71
C LEU A 159 -14.77 -7.04 7.94
N ARG A 160 -15.66 -8.02 7.77
CA ARG A 160 -16.39 -8.72 8.83
C ARG A 160 -15.52 -9.22 9.98
N HIS A 161 -14.30 -9.65 9.67
CA HIS A 161 -13.41 -10.35 10.60
C HIS A 161 -12.18 -9.53 11.00
N ILE A 162 -12.16 -8.22 10.76
CA ILE A 162 -11.00 -7.38 11.12
C ILE A 162 -11.30 -6.40 12.23
N LEU A 163 -10.32 -6.21 13.10
CA LEU A 163 -10.31 -5.17 14.12
C LEU A 163 -9.16 -4.20 13.84
N LEU A 164 -9.45 -2.90 13.88
CA LEU A 164 -8.49 -1.82 13.66
C LEU A 164 -8.49 -0.86 14.87
N PRO A 165 -7.92 -1.27 16.02
CA PRO A 165 -8.10 -0.56 17.29
C PRO A 165 -7.55 0.87 17.28
N LEU A 166 -6.59 1.16 16.39
CA LEU A 166 -5.97 2.48 16.29
C LEU A 166 -6.77 3.46 15.42
N GLY A 167 -7.82 3.01 14.72
CA GLY A 167 -8.65 3.86 13.88
C GLY A 167 -9.31 5.02 14.61
N HIS A 168 -9.49 4.90 15.93
CA HIS A 168 -10.08 5.89 16.83
C HIS A 168 -9.05 6.63 17.69
N LEU A 169 -7.76 6.51 17.39
CA LEU A 169 -6.69 7.15 18.14
C LEU A 169 -5.81 8.01 17.23
N ARG A 170 -5.36 9.15 17.74
CA ARG A 170 -4.27 9.91 17.12
C ARG A 170 -2.93 9.28 17.43
N LYS A 171 -1.94 9.48 16.56
CA LYS A 171 -0.59 8.93 16.75
C LYS A 171 0.04 9.34 18.09
N SER A 172 -0.22 10.58 18.51
CA SER A 172 0.25 11.11 19.79
C SER A 172 -0.33 10.32 20.98
N GLU A 173 -1.58 9.89 20.89
CA GLU A 173 -2.25 9.07 21.90
C GLU A 173 -1.67 7.65 21.91
N VAL A 174 -1.45 7.05 20.74
CA VAL A 174 -0.78 5.75 20.60
C VAL A 174 0.61 5.77 21.25
N ARG A 175 1.41 6.81 21.01
CA ARG A 175 2.72 6.96 21.67
C ARG A 175 2.60 7.09 23.19
N ARG A 176 1.62 7.86 23.68
CA ARG A 176 1.37 8.01 25.12
C ARG A 176 0.96 6.70 25.78
N ILE A 177 0.12 5.89 25.13
CA ILE A 177 -0.24 4.54 25.61
C ILE A 177 1.01 3.66 25.67
N ALA A 178 1.83 3.67 24.62
CA ALA A 178 3.07 2.91 24.59
C ALA A 178 4.05 3.31 25.71
N GLU A 179 4.17 4.61 26.01
CA GLU A 179 4.99 5.12 27.11
C GLU A 179 4.46 4.70 28.48
N LYS A 180 3.15 4.82 28.72
CA LYS A 180 2.49 4.36 29.95
C LYS A 180 2.70 2.87 30.20
N LEU A 181 2.63 2.08 29.12
CA LEU A 181 2.91 0.65 29.15
C LEU A 181 4.41 0.35 29.19
N GLY A 182 5.29 1.34 29.24
CA GLY A 182 6.75 1.20 29.26
C GLY A 182 7.27 0.35 28.11
N LEU A 183 6.70 0.49 26.91
CA LEU A 183 7.12 -0.25 25.72
C LEU A 183 8.34 0.45 25.10
N LYS A 184 9.44 -0.29 24.93
CA LYS A 184 10.66 0.23 24.27
C LYS A 184 10.36 0.78 22.86
N THR A 185 9.37 0.21 22.19
CA THR A 185 8.93 0.60 20.85
C THR A 185 8.34 2.01 20.78
N ALA A 186 7.98 2.65 21.90
CA ALA A 186 7.35 3.97 21.93
C ALA A 186 8.15 5.06 21.18
N ARG A 187 9.48 4.95 21.20
CA ARG A 187 10.41 5.90 20.56
C ARG A 187 10.91 5.43 19.19
N LYS A 188 10.50 4.26 18.71
CA LYS A 188 10.97 3.70 17.44
C LYS A 188 10.41 4.53 16.27
N ALA A 189 11.27 4.87 15.32
CA ALA A 189 10.86 5.53 14.09
C ALA A 189 9.90 4.62 13.28
N GLU A 190 9.00 5.24 12.51
CA GLU A 190 8.10 4.50 11.64
C GLU A 190 8.86 3.98 10.41
N SER A 191 8.50 2.79 9.95
CA SER A 191 8.95 2.28 8.65
C SER A 191 8.25 3.11 7.56
N GLN A 192 9.03 3.67 6.63
CA GLN A 192 8.54 4.52 5.54
C GLN A 192 8.77 3.92 4.15
N ASP A 193 9.45 2.77 4.08
CA ASP A 193 9.91 2.13 2.84
C ASP A 193 9.33 0.72 2.70
N LEU A 194 9.50 0.12 1.52
CA LEU A 194 9.06 -1.26 1.27
C LEU A 194 9.79 -2.23 2.21
N CYS A 195 9.04 -3.09 2.88
CA CYS A 195 9.60 -3.97 3.92
C CYS A 195 10.69 -4.93 3.42
N PHE A 196 10.71 -5.21 2.11
CA PHE A 196 11.67 -6.08 1.43
C PHE A 196 12.77 -5.31 0.66
N ILE A 197 12.80 -3.97 0.77
CA ILE A 197 13.82 -3.09 0.19
C ILE A 197 14.28 -2.10 1.29
N PRO A 198 15.01 -2.56 2.31
CA PRO A 198 15.28 -1.78 3.52
C PRO A 198 16.19 -0.57 3.29
N ASP A 199 17.00 -0.57 2.22
CA ASP A 199 17.87 0.53 1.81
C ASP A 199 17.18 1.56 0.90
N GLY A 200 15.94 1.28 0.49
CA GLY A 200 15.17 2.10 -0.45
C GLY A 200 15.64 2.01 -1.91
N ASP A 201 16.67 1.21 -2.22
CA ASP A 201 17.22 1.09 -3.57
C ASP A 201 16.46 0.02 -4.38
N HIS A 202 15.25 0.39 -4.79
CA HIS A 202 14.43 -0.48 -5.64
C HIS A 202 15.06 -0.73 -7.03
N ILE A 203 15.94 0.16 -7.52
CA ILE A 203 16.64 -0.04 -8.80
C ILE A 203 17.61 -1.23 -8.66
N ARG A 204 18.41 -1.24 -7.59
CA ARG A 204 19.29 -2.37 -7.27
C ARG A 204 18.49 -3.65 -7.11
N PHE A 205 17.41 -3.62 -6.33
CA PHE A 205 16.53 -4.77 -6.13
C PHE A 205 15.98 -5.34 -7.45
N LEU A 206 15.45 -4.48 -8.33
CA LEU A 206 14.93 -4.90 -9.63
C LEU A 206 16.03 -5.48 -10.53
N ARG A 207 17.25 -4.93 -10.50
CA ARG A 207 18.39 -5.50 -11.25
C ARG A 207 18.74 -6.91 -10.79
N GLU A 208 18.83 -7.11 -9.48
CA GLU A 208 19.13 -8.42 -8.89
C GLU A 208 18.05 -9.45 -9.24
N ARG A 209 16.77 -9.04 -9.27
CA ARG A 209 15.63 -9.95 -9.52
C ARG A 209 15.34 -10.21 -11.00
N LEU A 210 15.50 -9.22 -11.86
CA LEU A 210 15.12 -9.31 -13.27
C LEU A 210 16.31 -9.59 -14.19
N GLY A 211 17.54 -9.27 -13.77
CA GLY A 211 18.77 -9.53 -14.53
C GLY A 211 18.67 -9.10 -16.00
N GLU A 212 18.95 -10.04 -16.90
CA GLU A 212 18.96 -9.83 -18.36
C GLU A 212 17.61 -9.45 -18.98
N ARG A 213 16.51 -9.56 -18.22
CA ARG A 213 15.19 -9.06 -18.67
C ARG A 213 15.14 -7.54 -18.75
N ILE A 214 16.04 -6.84 -18.05
CA ILE A 214 16.17 -5.39 -18.12
C ILE A 214 17.02 -5.06 -19.34
N LYS A 215 16.44 -4.34 -20.30
CA LYS A 215 17.12 -3.92 -21.53
C LYS A 215 17.05 -2.42 -21.68
N PRO A 216 18.15 -1.76 -22.11
CA PRO A 216 18.10 -0.35 -22.39
C PRO A 216 17.26 -0.06 -23.64
N GLY A 217 16.78 1.16 -23.77
CA GLY A 217 15.82 1.54 -24.81
C GLY A 217 15.70 3.05 -24.99
N PRO A 218 15.06 3.50 -26.08
CA PRO A 218 15.05 4.92 -26.44
C PRO A 218 14.21 5.76 -25.48
N ILE A 219 14.68 6.97 -25.20
CA ILE A 219 13.88 8.05 -24.63
C ILE A 219 13.35 8.90 -25.77
N ILE A 220 12.03 9.01 -25.87
CA ILE A 220 11.32 9.66 -26.97
C ILE A 220 10.46 10.80 -26.42
N THR A 221 10.45 11.96 -27.06
CA THR A 221 9.53 13.03 -26.71
C THR A 221 8.11 12.75 -27.23
N THR A 222 7.12 13.46 -26.72
CA THR A 222 5.72 13.34 -27.18
C THR A 222 5.51 13.63 -28.68
N ASP A 223 6.36 14.44 -29.29
CA ASP A 223 6.39 14.70 -30.74
C ASP A 223 7.20 13.66 -31.55
N GLY A 224 7.67 12.58 -30.92
CA GLY A 224 8.30 11.43 -31.57
C GLY A 224 9.81 11.52 -31.79
N ARG A 225 10.50 12.55 -31.25
CA ARG A 225 11.96 12.68 -31.40
C ARG A 225 12.68 11.80 -30.37
N VAL A 226 13.66 11.03 -30.83
CA VAL A 226 14.56 10.31 -29.93
C VAL A 226 15.59 11.30 -29.36
N VAL A 227 15.69 11.37 -28.04
CA VAL A 227 16.50 12.37 -27.32
C VAL A 227 17.52 11.76 -26.36
N GLY A 228 17.56 10.43 -26.27
CA GLY A 228 18.51 9.71 -25.43
C GLY A 228 18.14 8.24 -25.29
N GLU A 229 18.74 7.59 -24.31
CA GLU A 229 18.55 6.18 -23.98
C GLU A 229 18.39 6.02 -22.47
N HIS A 230 17.51 5.11 -22.05
CA HIS A 230 17.29 4.74 -20.67
C HIS A 230 17.92 3.37 -20.36
N PRO A 231 18.35 3.10 -19.12
CA PRO A 231 18.92 1.81 -18.74
C PRO A 231 17.90 0.67 -18.61
N GLY A 232 16.60 0.97 -18.62
CA GLY A 232 15.51 0.00 -18.56
C GLY A 232 14.22 0.68 -18.08
N ILE A 233 13.07 0.34 -18.68
CA ILE A 233 11.79 0.98 -18.35
C ILE A 233 11.37 0.77 -16.89
N GLN A 234 11.83 -0.33 -16.28
CA GLN A 234 11.52 -0.73 -14.90
C GLN A 234 12.02 0.27 -13.85
N PHE A 235 12.96 1.15 -14.21
CA PHE A 235 13.54 2.14 -13.31
C PHE A 235 12.82 3.49 -13.32
N PHE A 236 11.68 3.56 -14.03
CA PHE A 236 10.94 4.79 -14.23
C PHE A 236 9.48 4.63 -13.84
N THR A 237 8.89 5.72 -13.37
CA THR A 237 7.47 5.85 -13.04
C THR A 237 6.88 7.05 -13.75
N VAL A 238 5.62 6.98 -14.19
CA VAL A 238 4.90 8.13 -14.76
C VAL A 238 4.89 9.32 -13.78
N GLY A 239 5.22 10.51 -14.28
CA GLY A 239 5.43 11.73 -13.51
C GLY A 239 6.84 11.91 -12.95
N GLN A 240 7.75 10.94 -13.17
CA GLN A 240 9.15 11.07 -12.75
C GLN A 240 9.89 12.12 -13.57
N ARG A 241 10.60 13.01 -12.87
CA ARG A 241 11.48 14.03 -13.48
C ARG A 241 12.97 13.67 -13.38
N LYS A 242 13.38 13.11 -12.23
CA LYS A 242 14.79 12.84 -11.93
C LYS A 242 15.26 11.57 -12.67
N GLY A 243 16.56 11.51 -12.99
CA GLY A 243 17.18 10.32 -13.58
C GLY A 243 17.04 10.17 -15.09
N LEU A 244 16.32 11.07 -15.78
CA LEU A 244 16.17 11.04 -17.24
C LEU A 244 17.46 11.35 -18.01
N ARG A 245 18.37 12.16 -17.41
CA ARG A 245 19.68 12.53 -17.99
C ARG A 245 19.61 13.10 -19.42
N VAL A 246 18.50 13.73 -19.79
CA VAL A 246 18.31 14.43 -21.08
C VAL A 246 18.38 15.96 -20.89
N ALA A 247 19.11 16.64 -21.76
CA ALA A 247 19.28 18.10 -21.72
C ALA A 247 18.43 18.76 -22.82
N LEU A 248 17.17 19.07 -22.49
CA LEU A 248 16.22 19.69 -23.44
C LEU A 248 15.90 21.16 -23.12
N GLY A 249 16.73 21.82 -22.30
CA GLY A 249 16.58 23.24 -21.95
C GLY A 249 15.37 23.58 -21.05
N ARG A 250 14.50 22.61 -20.75
CA ARG A 250 13.33 22.74 -19.88
C ARG A 250 13.09 21.45 -19.07
N PRO A 251 12.36 21.52 -17.94
CA PRO A 251 12.00 20.31 -17.18
C PRO A 251 11.13 19.37 -18.00
N MET A 252 11.51 18.10 -18.06
CA MET A 252 10.77 17.02 -18.71
C MET A 252 10.39 15.96 -17.69
N TYR A 253 9.29 15.27 -17.96
CA TYR A 253 8.73 14.24 -17.10
C TYR A 253 8.38 13.01 -17.92
N VAL A 254 8.44 11.83 -17.32
CA VAL A 254 7.91 10.60 -17.92
C VAL A 254 6.40 10.71 -18.04
N VAL A 255 5.88 10.85 -19.26
CA VAL A 255 4.43 10.91 -19.52
C VAL A 255 3.82 9.54 -19.73
N ARG A 256 4.58 8.61 -20.31
CA ARG A 256 4.14 7.25 -20.60
C ARG A 256 5.35 6.33 -20.68
N ILE A 257 5.14 5.08 -20.28
CA ILE A 257 6.09 3.99 -20.49
C ILE A 257 5.47 3.07 -21.54
N ASP A 258 6.24 2.70 -22.57
CA ASP A 258 5.80 1.84 -23.67
C ASP A 258 6.62 0.54 -23.62
N PRO A 259 6.09 -0.53 -22.98
CA PRO A 259 6.80 -1.79 -22.85
C PRO A 259 7.00 -2.52 -24.18
N GLU A 260 6.06 -2.40 -25.11
CA GLU A 260 6.12 -3.07 -26.41
C GLU A 260 7.29 -2.56 -27.25
N ARG A 261 7.51 -1.24 -27.23
CA ARG A 261 8.64 -0.60 -27.91
C ARG A 261 9.89 -0.49 -27.04
N ASN A 262 9.81 -0.93 -25.78
CA ASN A 262 10.82 -0.70 -24.75
C ASN A 262 11.27 0.77 -24.71
N ALA A 263 10.31 1.70 -24.69
CA ALA A 263 10.57 3.13 -24.84
C ALA A 263 10.01 3.94 -23.66
N LEU A 264 10.74 5.01 -23.30
CA LEU A 264 10.31 5.98 -22.30
C LEU A 264 9.83 7.25 -22.99
N ILE A 265 8.55 7.57 -22.87
CA ILE A 265 7.98 8.78 -23.47
C ILE A 265 8.03 9.91 -22.45
N ILE A 266 8.64 11.04 -22.84
CA ILE A 266 8.78 12.22 -22.00
C ILE A 266 8.09 13.44 -22.58
N GLY A 267 7.56 14.28 -21.70
CA GLY A 267 6.84 15.50 -22.04
C GLY A 267 6.98 16.58 -20.98
N THR A 268 6.27 17.67 -21.22
CA THR A 268 6.05 18.78 -20.30
C THR A 268 5.13 18.38 -19.15
N ARG A 269 4.95 19.29 -18.19
CA ARG A 269 4.06 19.02 -17.04
C ARG A 269 2.61 19.00 -17.46
N GLU A 270 2.25 19.83 -18.43
CA GLU A 270 0.90 19.99 -18.95
C GLU A 270 0.44 18.70 -19.65
N GLU A 271 1.36 18.02 -20.33
CA GLU A 271 1.11 16.72 -20.99
C GLU A 271 0.94 15.55 -20.00
N LEU A 272 1.25 15.72 -18.70
CA LEU A 272 0.93 14.73 -17.66
C LEU A 272 -0.51 14.85 -17.15
N MET A 273 -1.18 15.97 -17.43
CA MET A 273 -2.46 16.28 -16.83
C MET A 273 -3.55 15.51 -17.56
N VAL A 274 -4.25 14.63 -16.84
CA VAL A 274 -5.37 13.87 -17.38
C VAL A 274 -6.66 14.29 -16.68
N LYS A 275 -7.75 14.39 -17.45
CA LYS A 275 -9.08 14.65 -16.91
C LYS A 275 -9.81 13.36 -16.58
N GLU A 276 -9.60 12.32 -17.38
CA GLU A 276 -10.25 11.03 -17.23
C GLU A 276 -9.24 9.88 -17.37
N PHE A 277 -9.51 8.79 -16.67
CA PHE A 277 -8.76 7.54 -16.75
C PHE A 277 -9.66 6.36 -16.36
N THR A 278 -9.21 5.14 -16.63
CA THR A 278 -9.90 3.91 -16.23
C THR A 278 -9.16 3.20 -15.11
N VAL A 279 -9.93 2.46 -14.32
CA VAL A 279 -9.40 1.49 -13.36
C VAL A 279 -9.95 0.10 -13.63
N SER A 280 -9.13 -0.90 -13.34
CA SER A 280 -9.48 -2.32 -13.34
C SER A 280 -9.38 -2.93 -11.94
N GLY A 281 -9.96 -4.12 -11.75
CA GLY A 281 -10.04 -4.75 -10.42
C GLY A 281 -10.88 -3.92 -9.45
N LEU A 282 -11.99 -3.36 -9.94
CA LEU A 282 -12.90 -2.54 -9.15
C LEU A 282 -13.40 -3.32 -7.92
N ASN A 283 -13.16 -2.78 -6.73
CA ASN A 283 -13.71 -3.26 -5.47
C ASN A 283 -14.58 -2.18 -4.85
N LEU A 284 -15.88 -2.44 -4.67
CA LEU A 284 -16.82 -1.53 -4.03
C LEU A 284 -17.14 -2.00 -2.61
N ILE A 285 -16.91 -1.11 -1.64
CA ILE A 285 -17.06 -1.40 -0.22
C ILE A 285 -18.43 -0.95 0.27
N SER A 286 -18.68 0.37 0.29
CA SER A 286 -19.91 0.91 0.89
C SER A 286 -21.17 0.67 0.07
N VAL A 287 -21.02 0.38 -1.23
CA VAL A 287 -22.12 0.10 -2.16
C VAL A 287 -21.87 -1.20 -2.92
N PRO A 288 -22.92 -1.91 -3.36
CA PRO A 288 -22.76 -3.12 -4.19
C PRO A 288 -22.44 -2.79 -5.66
N SER A 289 -22.89 -1.63 -6.15
CA SER A 289 -22.72 -1.15 -7.53
C SER A 289 -22.86 0.37 -7.59
N ILE A 290 -22.40 0.97 -8.70
CA ILE A 290 -22.57 2.39 -9.01
C ILE A 290 -23.43 2.49 -10.28
N GLU A 291 -24.76 2.51 -10.11
CA GLU A 291 -25.72 2.50 -11.23
C GLU A 291 -25.77 3.82 -12.01
N ARG A 292 -25.34 4.91 -11.38
CA ARG A 292 -25.27 6.25 -11.96
C ARG A 292 -23.96 6.91 -11.56
N PRO A 293 -23.41 7.84 -12.36
CA PRO A 293 -22.22 8.59 -12.00
C PRO A 293 -22.29 9.10 -10.56
N MET A 294 -21.32 8.71 -9.73
CA MET A 294 -21.29 9.05 -8.32
C MET A 294 -20.22 10.11 -8.06
N ARG A 295 -20.61 11.16 -7.33
CA ARG A 295 -19.71 12.21 -6.89
C ARG A 295 -18.81 11.70 -5.78
N VAL A 296 -17.50 11.83 -5.94
CA VAL A 296 -16.51 11.30 -4.99
C VAL A 296 -15.28 12.20 -4.86
N THR A 297 -14.52 11.99 -3.80
CA THR A 297 -13.12 12.43 -3.70
C THR A 297 -12.21 11.29 -4.15
N ILE A 298 -11.38 11.52 -5.15
CA ILE A 298 -10.49 10.55 -5.78
C ILE A 298 -9.08 10.74 -5.23
N LYS A 299 -8.47 9.69 -4.66
CA LYS A 299 -7.04 9.65 -4.31
C LYS A 299 -6.33 8.68 -5.24
N VAL A 300 -5.26 9.10 -5.92
CA VAL A 300 -4.47 8.22 -6.82
C VAL A 300 -3.12 7.79 -6.24
N ARG A 301 -2.80 8.29 -5.03
CA ARG A 301 -1.62 7.91 -4.23
C ARG A 301 -1.96 8.00 -2.74
N TYR A 302 -1.21 7.26 -1.92
CA TYR A 302 -1.46 7.19 -0.47
C TYR A 302 -1.52 8.56 0.23
N ARG A 303 -0.54 9.45 -0.04
CA ARG A 303 -0.44 10.81 0.53
C ARG A 303 -1.10 11.89 -0.33
N ASP A 304 -1.84 11.51 -1.36
CA ASP A 304 -2.64 12.47 -2.13
C ASP A 304 -3.70 13.08 -1.19
N PRO A 305 -3.91 14.41 -1.13
CA PRO A 305 -5.06 14.97 -0.41
C PRO A 305 -6.41 14.55 -1.03
N GLY A 306 -6.40 14.08 -2.28
CA GLY A 306 -7.56 13.73 -3.06
C GLY A 306 -8.15 14.93 -3.80
N ARG A 307 -8.89 14.65 -4.87
CA ARG A 307 -9.54 15.67 -5.70
C ARG A 307 -10.99 15.32 -6.00
N PRO A 308 -11.89 16.30 -6.09
CA PRO A 308 -13.27 16.04 -6.44
C PRO A 308 -13.38 15.56 -7.89
N GLY A 309 -14.34 14.67 -8.11
CA GLY A 309 -14.66 14.16 -9.43
C GLY A 309 -15.81 13.17 -9.38
N TRP A 310 -15.90 12.36 -10.43
CA TRP A 310 -16.96 11.39 -10.63
C TRP A 310 -16.37 10.01 -10.90
N VAL A 311 -17.07 8.98 -10.45
CA VAL A 311 -16.82 7.60 -10.82
C VAL A 311 -18.06 7.03 -11.51
N GLU A 312 -17.85 6.38 -12.64
CA GLU A 312 -18.87 5.72 -13.45
C GLU A 312 -18.47 4.25 -13.60
N GLN A 313 -19.27 3.32 -13.07
CA GLN A 313 -18.99 1.90 -13.25
C GLN A 313 -19.25 1.52 -14.71
N ILE A 314 -18.27 0.86 -15.33
CA ILE A 314 -18.36 0.38 -16.72
C ILE A 314 -18.93 -1.04 -16.72
N ASP A 315 -18.40 -1.90 -15.86
CA ASP A 315 -18.82 -3.28 -15.65
C ASP A 315 -18.44 -3.75 -14.23
N GLU A 316 -18.58 -5.04 -13.93
CA GLU A 316 -18.25 -5.60 -12.61
C GLU A 316 -16.81 -5.34 -12.17
N GLY A 317 -15.86 -5.26 -13.11
CA GLY A 317 -14.43 -5.17 -12.82
C GLY A 317 -13.79 -3.82 -13.13
N ARG A 318 -14.50 -2.88 -13.76
CA ARG A 318 -13.93 -1.62 -14.26
C ARG A 318 -14.80 -0.40 -13.99
N ALA A 319 -14.13 0.74 -13.82
CA ALA A 319 -14.78 2.04 -13.72
C ALA A 319 -14.02 3.12 -14.49
N ARG A 320 -14.76 4.11 -14.99
CA ARG A 320 -14.23 5.38 -15.49
C ARG A 320 -14.18 6.38 -14.34
N VAL A 321 -13.06 7.09 -14.24
CA VAL A 321 -12.83 8.12 -13.21
C VAL A 321 -12.58 9.44 -13.91
N ILE A 322 -13.28 10.48 -13.48
CA ILE A 322 -13.29 11.79 -14.15
C ILE A 322 -13.06 12.88 -13.10
N TYR A 323 -11.96 13.59 -13.18
CA TYR A 323 -11.73 14.78 -12.36
C TYR A 323 -12.54 15.98 -12.87
N ASP A 324 -12.89 16.88 -11.95
CA ASP A 324 -13.46 18.19 -12.33
C ASP A 324 -12.46 19.00 -13.16
N GLU A 325 -11.22 19.05 -12.67
CA GLU A 325 -10.08 19.71 -13.30
C GLU A 325 -8.99 18.68 -13.60
N PRO A 326 -8.29 18.78 -14.76
CA PRO A 326 -7.19 17.87 -15.07
C PRO A 326 -6.18 17.78 -13.93
N HIS A 327 -5.71 16.57 -13.63
CA HIS A 327 -4.72 16.31 -12.60
C HIS A 327 -3.60 15.42 -13.13
N GLY A 328 -2.38 15.67 -12.64
CA GLY A 328 -1.23 14.84 -12.98
C GLY A 328 -1.11 13.62 -12.08
N ALA A 329 -0.01 12.87 -12.25
CA ALA A 329 0.39 11.80 -11.34
C ALA A 329 -0.55 10.57 -11.28
N VAL A 330 -1.48 10.45 -12.24
CA VAL A 330 -2.20 9.21 -12.54
C VAL A 330 -1.19 8.24 -13.15
N THR A 331 -0.94 7.13 -12.47
CA THR A 331 0.18 6.22 -12.77
C THR A 331 -0.33 4.80 -12.87
N PRO A 332 -0.23 4.15 -14.04
CA PRO A 332 -0.62 2.75 -14.21
C PRO A 332 0.00 1.83 -13.15
N GLY A 333 -0.82 0.95 -12.56
CA GLY A 333 -0.45 0.05 -11.46
C GLY A 333 -0.57 0.64 -10.05
N GLN A 334 -0.73 1.95 -9.90
CA GLN A 334 -1.16 2.53 -8.61
C GLN A 334 -2.67 2.36 -8.44
N ALA A 335 -3.14 2.48 -7.20
CA ALA A 335 -4.57 2.44 -6.91
C ALA A 335 -5.20 3.83 -7.08
N ALA A 336 -6.44 3.87 -7.56
CA ALA A 336 -7.33 5.00 -7.36
C ALA A 336 -8.43 4.59 -6.38
N VAL A 337 -8.56 5.34 -5.28
CA VAL A 337 -9.52 5.07 -4.20
C VAL A 337 -10.51 6.22 -4.12
N PHE A 338 -11.79 5.87 -4.04
CA PHE A 338 -12.93 6.79 -4.07
C PHE A 338 -13.51 6.94 -2.66
N TYR A 339 -13.76 8.18 -2.26
CA TYR A 339 -14.27 8.50 -0.94
C TYR A 339 -15.53 9.35 -1.02
N ASP A 340 -16.47 9.09 -0.11
CA ASP A 340 -17.56 9.98 0.24
C ASP A 340 -17.36 10.42 1.70
N GLY A 341 -16.92 11.67 1.90
CA GLY A 341 -16.48 12.16 3.21
C GLY A 341 -15.34 11.32 3.81
N ASP A 342 -15.64 10.59 4.88
CA ASP A 342 -14.73 9.68 5.57
C ASP A 342 -14.91 8.20 5.18
N VAL A 343 -15.91 7.86 4.37
CA VAL A 343 -16.20 6.49 3.91
C VAL A 343 -15.45 6.20 2.63
N VAL A 344 -14.81 5.03 2.55
CA VAL A 344 -14.27 4.48 1.31
C VAL A 344 -15.43 3.88 0.52
N VAL A 345 -15.76 4.47 -0.62
CA VAL A 345 -16.74 3.92 -1.56
C VAL A 345 -16.20 2.66 -2.21
N GLY A 346 -14.94 2.70 -2.62
CA GLY A 346 -14.25 1.60 -3.28
C GLY A 346 -12.96 2.07 -3.94
N GLY A 347 -12.45 1.29 -4.88
CA GLY A 347 -11.29 1.67 -5.69
C GLY A 347 -10.93 0.62 -6.72
N GLY A 348 -9.87 0.90 -7.49
CA GLY A 348 -9.32 -0.02 -8.47
C GLY A 348 -7.89 0.35 -8.84
N TRP A 349 -7.27 -0.44 -9.71
CA TRP A 349 -5.92 -0.23 -10.23
C TRP A 349 -5.96 0.60 -11.49
N ILE A 350 -5.20 1.69 -11.54
CA ILE A 350 -5.09 2.57 -12.70
C ILE A 350 -4.50 1.76 -13.86
N ASP A 351 -5.15 1.83 -15.02
CA ASP A 351 -4.73 1.10 -16.23
C ASP A 351 -3.65 1.80 -17.05
#